data_AF-G9NBK5-F1
#
_entry.id   AF-G9NBK5-F1
#
_cell.length_a   1.000
_cell.length_b   1.000
_cell.length_c   1.000
_cell.angle_alpha   90.00
_cell.angle_beta   90.00
_cell.angle_gamma   90.00
#
_symmetry.space_group_name_H-M   'P 1'
#
loop_
_entity.id
_entity.type
_entity.pdbx_description
1 polymer ?
#
loop_
_entity_poly.entity_id
_entity_poly.type
_entity_poly.pdbx_seq_one_letter_code
_entity_poly.pdbx_strand_id
1 'polypeptide(L)'
;MVVRTGEKELFPLLRKHGIAFYAWSPGAAGFFNGNHKNPQAGSRYDTSHYLGKFYASKYLKPSIEAAADRVREIAAKHGISGHAASLRWTAHHSALSAEYGDGIIIGASSISQLEQNLDIFEQGPLPQEVADAIDAILAEIRDDAVAYHN
;
A
#
# COMPACT_ATOMS: atom_id res chain seq x y z
N MET A 1 2.44 -0.93 0.49
CA MET A 1 3.58 -0.13 0.00
C MET A 1 4.24 0.81 1.02
N VAL A 2 3.52 1.49 1.94
CA VAL A 2 4.17 2.45 2.90
C VAL A 2 4.73 1.77 4.15
N VAL A 3 4.05 0.75 4.65
CA VAL A 3 4.46 0.00 5.84
C VAL A 3 5.49 -1.06 5.41
N ARG A 4 6.77 -0.70 5.49
CA ARG A 4 7.91 -1.55 5.06
C ARG A 4 8.95 -1.79 6.16
N THR A 5 8.68 -1.32 7.37
CA THR A 5 9.60 -1.38 8.52
C THR A 5 9.96 -2.82 8.93
N GLY A 6 9.11 -3.81 8.61
CA GLY A 6 9.38 -5.23 8.87
C GLY A 6 10.27 -5.94 7.85
N GLU A 7 10.59 -5.34 6.70
CA GLU A 7 11.33 -6.02 5.63
C GLU A 7 12.74 -6.48 6.06
N LYS A 8 13.40 -5.72 6.95
CA LYS A 8 14.79 -6.01 7.36
C LYS A 8 14.92 -7.10 8.41
N GLU A 9 13.91 -7.29 9.26
CA GLU A 9 13.99 -8.18 10.43
C GLU A 9 12.95 -9.30 10.38
N LEU A 10 11.68 -8.95 10.12
CA LEU A 10 10.58 -9.92 10.11
C LEU A 10 10.72 -10.90 8.94
N PHE A 11 10.97 -10.42 7.73
CA PHE A 11 11.05 -11.29 6.55
C PHE A 11 12.15 -12.36 6.70
N PRO A 12 13.41 -12.02 7.04
CA PRO A 12 14.44 -13.04 7.30
C PRO A 12 14.05 -14.06 8.37
N LEU A 13 13.39 -13.62 9.45
CA LEU A 13 12.91 -14.50 10.51
C LEU A 13 11.84 -15.46 9.99
N LEU A 14 10.85 -14.96 9.26
CA LEU A 14 9.79 -15.81 8.67
C LEU A 14 10.39 -16.82 7.68
N ARG A 15 11.35 -16.41 6.84
CA ARG A 15 12.03 -17.33 5.90
C ARG A 15 12.78 -18.44 6.63
N LYS A 16 13.52 -18.09 7.68
CA LYS A 16 14.24 -19.06 8.52
C LYS A 16 13.32 -20.14 9.10
N HIS A 17 12.07 -19.80 9.36
CA HIS A 17 11.08 -20.71 9.95
C HIS A 17 10.07 -21.29 8.94
N GLY A 18 10.23 -21.02 7.64
CA GLY A 18 9.32 -21.52 6.60
C GLY A 18 7.89 -20.96 6.73
N ILE A 19 7.74 -19.74 7.22
CA ILE A 19 6.44 -19.09 7.43
C ILE A 19 6.17 -18.13 6.27
N ALA A 20 5.00 -18.28 5.65
CA ALA A 20 4.52 -17.37 4.62
C ALA A 20 4.02 -16.05 5.22
N PHE A 21 4.21 -14.94 4.50
CA PHE A 21 3.72 -13.62 4.88
C PHE A 21 2.54 -13.19 4.00
N TYR A 22 1.45 -12.77 4.64
CA TYR A 22 0.23 -12.35 3.95
C TYR A 22 0.06 -10.84 4.15
N ALA A 23 0.39 -10.07 3.11
CA ALA A 23 0.31 -8.61 3.15
C ALA A 23 -1.14 -8.16 3.13
N TRP A 24 -1.54 -7.36 4.12
CA TRP A 24 -2.87 -6.75 4.16
C TRP A 24 -2.80 -5.25 3.88
N SER A 25 -3.90 -4.69 3.37
CA SER A 25 -4.05 -3.26 3.06
C SER A 25 -2.94 -2.68 2.14
N PRO A 26 -2.67 -3.28 0.97
CA PRO A 26 -1.61 -2.81 0.06
C PRO A 26 -1.74 -1.33 -0.32
N GLY A 27 -2.99 -0.84 -0.47
CA GLY A 27 -3.32 0.55 -0.79
C GLY A 27 -3.62 1.46 0.41
N ALA A 28 -3.28 1.05 1.65
CA ALA A 28 -3.54 1.81 2.88
C ALA A 28 -4.99 2.34 2.96
N ALA A 29 -5.96 1.45 2.73
CA ALA A 29 -7.39 1.77 2.66
C ALA A 29 -7.78 2.86 1.64
N GLY A 30 -7.10 2.89 0.49
CA GLY A 30 -7.37 3.85 -0.59
C GLY A 30 -6.71 5.21 -0.38
N PHE A 31 -5.70 5.29 0.50
CA PHE A 31 -4.94 6.50 0.75
C PHE A 31 -4.38 7.10 -0.54
N PHE A 32 -3.73 6.27 -1.36
CA PHE A 32 -3.14 6.66 -2.65
C PHE A 32 -4.15 7.05 -3.72
N ASN A 33 -5.43 6.71 -3.51
CA ASN A 33 -6.52 7.17 -4.37
C ASN A 33 -7.09 8.53 -3.92
N GLY A 34 -6.63 9.07 -2.80
CA GLY A 34 -7.10 10.33 -2.23
C GLY A 34 -8.37 10.20 -1.40
N ASN A 35 -8.78 8.99 -1.00
CA ASN A 35 -10.00 8.76 -0.23
C ASN A 35 -10.00 9.49 1.14
N HIS A 36 -8.81 9.82 1.64
CA HIS A 36 -8.64 10.59 2.87
C HIS A 36 -8.97 12.08 2.71
N LYS A 37 -8.92 12.62 1.48
CA LYS A 37 -9.14 14.06 1.23
C LYS A 37 -10.61 14.47 1.40
N ASN A 38 -11.54 13.56 1.14
CA ASN A 38 -12.98 13.76 1.29
C ASN A 38 -13.65 12.49 1.85
N PRO A 39 -13.44 12.17 3.14
CA PRO A 39 -13.94 10.93 3.72
C PRO A 39 -15.47 10.92 3.75
N GLN A 40 -16.06 9.83 3.23
CA GLN A 40 -17.50 9.59 3.32
C GLN A 40 -17.85 8.96 4.68
N ALA A 41 -19.08 9.14 5.16
CA ALA A 41 -19.55 8.50 6.40
C ALA A 41 -19.38 6.97 6.34
N GLY A 42 -18.83 6.38 7.40
CA GLY A 42 -18.52 4.95 7.49
C GLY A 42 -17.31 4.48 6.65
N SER A 43 -16.62 5.38 5.96
CA SER A 43 -15.42 5.04 5.20
C SER A 43 -14.20 4.78 6.10
N ARG A 44 -13.14 4.20 5.54
CA ARG A 44 -11.92 3.88 6.30
C ARG A 44 -11.16 5.09 6.82
N TYR A 45 -11.51 6.30 6.38
CA TYR A 45 -10.97 7.57 6.87
C TYR A 45 -12.01 8.42 7.62
N ASP A 46 -13.21 7.88 7.90
CA ASP A 46 -14.19 8.53 8.76
C ASP A 46 -13.77 8.42 10.24
N THR A 47 -13.26 9.53 10.79
CA THR A 47 -12.77 9.61 12.17
C THR A 47 -13.87 9.53 13.24
N SER A 48 -15.14 9.41 12.87
CA SER A 48 -16.24 9.18 13.81
C SER A 48 -16.13 7.83 14.53
N HIS A 49 -15.50 6.83 13.89
CA HIS A 49 -15.35 5.48 14.44
C HIS A 49 -13.89 5.05 14.63
N TYR A 50 -13.69 4.00 15.43
CA TYR A 50 -12.36 3.51 15.81
C TYR A 50 -11.44 3.26 14.62
N LEU A 51 -11.93 2.56 13.59
CA LEU A 51 -11.12 2.25 12.41
C LEU A 51 -10.62 3.51 11.68
N GLY A 52 -11.44 4.55 11.54
CA GLY A 52 -11.02 5.78 10.88
C GLY A 52 -10.00 6.55 11.71
N LYS A 53 -10.16 6.59 13.04
CA LYS A 53 -9.12 7.15 13.93
C LYS A 53 -7.80 6.39 13.82
N PHE A 54 -7.86 5.06 13.71
CA PHE A 54 -6.67 4.21 13.53
C PHE A 54 -5.95 4.54 12.22
N TYR A 55 -6.64 4.53 11.07
CA TYR A 55 -6.03 4.91 9.79
C TYR A 55 -5.55 6.36 9.78
N ALA A 56 -6.34 7.29 10.33
CA ALA A 56 -5.97 8.70 10.43
C ALA A 56 -4.64 8.90 11.17
N SER A 57 -4.52 8.32 12.36
CA SER A 57 -3.31 8.47 13.19
C SER A 57 -2.04 7.87 12.56
N LYS A 58 -2.19 6.86 11.68
CA LYS A 58 -1.06 6.23 10.99
C LYS A 58 -0.65 6.95 9.70
N TYR A 59 -1.62 7.42 8.91
CA TYR A 59 -1.38 7.88 7.55
C TYR A 59 -1.59 9.39 7.30
N LEU A 60 -2.40 10.09 8.11
CA LEU A 60 -2.61 11.54 7.95
C LEU A 60 -1.48 12.33 8.58
N LYS A 61 -0.33 12.23 7.92
CA LYS A 61 0.89 12.96 8.25
C LYS A 61 1.33 13.72 7.00
N PRO A 62 1.75 14.99 7.12
CA PRO A 62 2.12 15.79 5.96
C PRO A 62 3.17 15.14 5.06
N SER A 63 4.15 14.43 5.66
CA SER A 63 5.20 13.69 4.94
C SER A 63 4.62 12.54 4.09
N ILE A 64 3.69 11.77 4.65
CA ILE A 64 3.05 10.63 3.99
C ILE A 64 2.08 11.12 2.90
N GLU A 65 1.32 12.19 3.16
CA GLU A 65 0.43 12.80 2.18
C GLU A 65 1.21 13.36 0.98
N ALA A 66 2.29 14.10 1.22
CA ALA A 66 3.16 14.63 0.16
C ALA A 66 3.78 13.50 -0.68
N ALA A 67 4.24 12.43 -0.04
CA ALA A 67 4.80 11.26 -0.73
C ALA A 67 3.75 10.55 -1.59
N ALA A 68 2.51 10.41 -1.10
CA ALA A 68 1.42 9.81 -1.86
C ALA A 68 0.97 10.68 -3.04
N ASP A 69 0.91 11.99 -2.88
CA ASP A 69 0.60 12.93 -3.97
C ASP A 69 1.68 12.88 -5.05
N ARG A 70 2.97 12.87 -4.68
CA ARG A 70 4.08 12.70 -5.62
C ARG A 70 3.97 11.41 -6.43
N VAL A 71 3.71 10.27 -5.77
CA VAL A 71 3.51 8.99 -6.47
C VAL A 71 2.31 9.03 -7.39
N ARG A 72 1.20 9.64 -6.96
CA ARG A 72 0.00 9.78 -7.78
C ARG A 72 0.26 10.60 -9.03
N GLU A 73 0.98 11.72 -8.92
CA GLU A 73 1.37 12.56 -10.05
C GLU A 73 2.25 11.81 -11.06
N ILE A 74 3.24 11.07 -10.57
CA ILE A 74 4.14 10.27 -11.43
C ILE A 74 3.35 9.14 -12.10
N ALA A 75 2.55 8.38 -11.35
CA ALA A 75 1.74 7.30 -11.91
C ALA A 75 0.74 7.80 -12.96
N ALA A 76 0.17 9.00 -12.76
CA ALA A 76 -0.77 9.61 -13.70
C ALA A 76 -0.13 9.91 -15.08
N LYS A 77 1.17 10.23 -15.14
CA LYS A 77 1.90 10.40 -16.43
C LYS A 77 1.90 9.12 -17.27
N HIS A 78 1.80 7.97 -16.61
CA HIS A 78 1.73 6.64 -17.23
C HIS A 78 0.30 6.11 -17.37
N GLY A 79 -0.72 6.92 -17.07
CA GLY A 79 -2.12 6.49 -17.08
C GLY A 79 -2.48 5.51 -15.96
N ILE A 80 -1.67 5.43 -14.90
CA ILE A 80 -1.83 4.49 -13.79
C ILE A 80 -2.47 5.23 -12.60
N SER A 81 -3.56 4.68 -12.07
CA SER A 81 -4.18 5.23 -10.86
C SER A 81 -3.34 4.91 -9.61
N GLY A 82 -3.45 5.71 -8.55
CA GLY A 82 -2.74 5.42 -7.30
C GLY A 82 -3.12 4.06 -6.69
N HIS A 83 -4.37 3.62 -6.88
CA HIS A 83 -4.82 2.28 -6.49
C HIS A 83 -4.08 1.19 -7.29
N ALA A 84 -4.04 1.30 -8.62
CA ALA A 84 -3.34 0.35 -9.47
C ALA A 84 -1.83 0.33 -9.19
N ALA A 85 -1.22 1.50 -8.96
CA ALA A 85 0.16 1.63 -8.53
C ALA A 85 0.43 0.86 -7.22
N SER A 86 -0.44 1.02 -6.22
CA SER A 86 -0.26 0.34 -4.92
C SER A 86 -0.35 -1.18 -5.00
N LEU A 87 -1.27 -1.72 -5.80
CA LEU A 87 -1.44 -3.16 -5.97
C LEU A 87 -0.29 -3.77 -6.78
N ARG A 88 0.03 -3.18 -7.94
CA ARG A 88 1.12 -3.65 -8.81
C ARG A 88 2.48 -3.54 -8.14
N TRP A 89 2.74 -2.47 -7.37
CA TRP A 89 3.97 -2.38 -6.58
C TRP A 89 4.04 -3.50 -5.55
N THR A 90 2.95 -3.74 -4.82
CA THR A 90 2.96 -4.80 -3.80
C THR A 90 3.18 -6.19 -4.40
N ALA A 91 2.62 -6.47 -5.58
CA ALA A 91 2.78 -7.76 -6.25
C ALA A 91 4.15 -7.98 -6.93
N HIS A 92 4.74 -6.93 -7.51
CA HIS A 92 5.89 -7.10 -8.40
C HIS A 92 7.19 -6.47 -7.89
N HIS A 93 7.11 -5.58 -6.91
CA HIS A 93 8.25 -4.75 -6.47
C HIS A 93 8.50 -4.82 -4.96
N SER A 94 7.66 -5.54 -4.21
CA SER A 94 7.84 -5.72 -2.77
C SER A 94 8.75 -6.91 -2.44
N ALA A 95 9.02 -7.13 -1.14
CA ALA A 95 9.77 -8.29 -0.66
C ALA A 95 8.94 -9.61 -0.67
N LEU A 96 7.68 -9.59 -1.12
CA LEU A 96 6.85 -10.78 -1.23
C LEU A 96 7.36 -11.70 -2.35
N SER A 97 7.33 -13.00 -2.13
CA SER A 97 7.64 -13.99 -3.15
C SER A 97 6.75 -15.22 -3.04
N ALA A 98 6.22 -15.64 -4.19
CA ALA A 98 5.45 -16.88 -4.31
C ALA A 98 6.28 -18.13 -3.96
N GLU A 99 7.61 -18.08 -4.09
CA GLU A 99 8.52 -19.16 -3.66
C GLU A 99 8.38 -19.47 -2.17
N TYR A 100 8.12 -18.45 -1.34
CA TYR A 100 7.92 -18.60 0.10
C TYR A 100 6.44 -18.77 0.49
N GLY A 101 5.54 -18.90 -0.49
CA GLY A 101 4.10 -19.00 -0.27
C GLY A 101 3.43 -17.70 0.16
N ASP A 102 4.05 -16.55 -0.05
CA ASP A 102 3.47 -15.26 0.32
C ASP A 102 2.22 -14.92 -0.48
N GLY A 103 1.36 -14.09 0.12
CA GLY A 103 0.12 -13.66 -0.50
C GLY A 103 -0.21 -12.20 -0.24
N ILE A 104 -1.15 -11.68 -1.03
CA ILE A 104 -1.73 -10.35 -0.84
C ILE A 104 -3.21 -10.54 -0.50
N ILE A 105 -3.64 -9.98 0.63
CA ILE A 105 -5.04 -9.93 1.02
C ILE A 105 -5.68 -8.72 0.35
N ILE A 106 -6.61 -9.00 -0.55
CA ILE A 106 -7.36 -7.99 -1.29
C ILE A 106 -8.71 -7.77 -0.63
N GLY A 107 -9.04 -6.51 -0.35
CA GLY A 107 -10.38 -6.12 0.11
C GLY A 107 -11.18 -5.52 -1.03
N ALA A 108 -12.43 -5.95 -1.18
CA ALA A 108 -13.41 -5.37 -2.09
C ALA A 108 -14.78 -5.30 -1.41
N SER A 109 -15.55 -4.25 -1.68
CA SER A 109 -16.93 -4.09 -1.20
C SER A 109 -17.97 -4.47 -2.27
N SER A 110 -17.54 -4.87 -3.46
CA SER A 110 -18.39 -5.36 -4.55
C SER A 110 -17.62 -6.33 -5.44
N ILE A 111 -18.35 -7.15 -6.21
CA ILE A 111 -17.76 -8.07 -7.20
C ILE A 111 -17.00 -7.28 -8.27
N SER A 112 -17.58 -6.19 -8.78
CA SER A 112 -16.91 -5.36 -9.78
C SER A 112 -15.59 -4.78 -9.29
N GLN A 113 -15.49 -4.39 -8.01
CA GLN A 113 -14.22 -3.94 -7.44
C GLN A 113 -13.21 -5.10 -7.30
N LEU A 114 -13.68 -6.31 -7.00
CA LEU A 114 -12.83 -7.50 -6.96
C LEU A 114 -12.26 -7.80 -8.35
N GLU A 115 -13.09 -7.82 -9.39
CA GLU A 115 -12.68 -8.05 -10.78
C GLU A 115 -11.64 -7.00 -11.22
N GLN A 116 -11.90 -5.72 -10.96
CA GLN A 116 -10.94 -4.64 -11.24
C GLN A 116 -9.60 -4.84 -10.52
N ASN A 117 -9.63 -5.31 -9.27
CA ASN A 117 -8.39 -5.58 -8.54
C ASN A 117 -7.61 -6.74 -9.17
N LEU A 118 -8.29 -7.79 -9.61
CA LEU A 118 -7.66 -8.94 -10.30
C LEU A 118 -7.04 -8.50 -11.63
N ASP A 119 -7.77 -7.75 -12.45
CA ASP A 119 -7.26 -7.19 -13.71
C ASP A 119 -6.00 -6.33 -13.49
N ILE A 120 -5.93 -5.59 -12.38
CA ILE A 120 -4.76 -4.79 -12.02
C ILE A 120 -3.52 -5.66 -11.77
N PHE A 121 -3.68 -6.83 -11.14
CA PHE A 121 -2.55 -7.75 -10.91
C PHE A 121 -2.06 -8.38 -12.23
N GLU A 122 -2.94 -8.57 -13.20
CA GLU A 122 -2.57 -9.11 -14.52
C GLU A 122 -1.83 -8.10 -15.42
N GLN A 123 -1.87 -6.81 -15.09
CA GLN A 123 -1.15 -5.76 -15.83
C GLN A 123 0.38 -5.77 -15.61
N GLY A 124 0.90 -6.63 -14.74
CA GLY A 124 2.33 -6.84 -14.57
C GLY A 124 3.07 -5.68 -13.87
N PRO A 125 4.41 -5.65 -13.95
CA PRO A 125 5.23 -4.71 -13.21
C PRO A 125 4.97 -3.26 -13.63
N LEU A 126 5.10 -2.34 -12.67
CA LEU A 126 5.08 -0.90 -12.92
C LEU A 126 6.26 -0.44 -13.82
N PRO A 127 6.08 0.67 -14.57
CA PRO A 127 7.20 1.40 -15.15
C PRO A 127 8.21 1.79 -14.07
N GLN A 128 9.51 1.75 -14.40
CA GLN A 128 10.60 1.97 -13.44
C GLN A 128 10.46 3.30 -12.69
N GLU A 129 10.09 4.40 -13.38
CA GLU A 129 9.88 5.71 -12.76
C GLU A 129 8.83 5.67 -11.63
N VAL A 130 7.76 4.88 -11.80
CA VAL A 130 6.70 4.74 -10.79
C VAL A 130 7.19 3.86 -9.64
N ALA A 131 7.91 2.78 -9.94
CA ALA A 131 8.47 1.90 -8.92
C ALA A 131 9.50 2.64 -8.03
N ASP A 132 10.43 3.37 -8.65
CA ASP A 132 11.45 4.18 -7.97
C ASP A 132 10.80 5.26 -7.08
N ALA A 133 9.73 5.89 -7.58
CA ALA A 133 9.00 6.89 -6.80
C ALA A 133 8.42 6.28 -5.52
N ILE A 134 7.91 5.05 -5.58
CA ILE A 134 7.37 4.33 -4.43
C ILE A 134 8.50 3.89 -3.48
N ASP A 135 9.61 3.39 -4.00
CA ASP A 135 10.75 2.96 -3.18
C ASP A 135 11.36 4.10 -2.38
N ALA A 136 11.35 5.31 -2.93
CA ALA A 136 11.81 6.51 -2.23
C ALA A 136 10.94 6.88 -1.01
N ILE A 137 9.68 6.47 -0.94
CA ILE A 137 8.74 6.88 0.13
C ILE A 137 9.32 6.57 1.51
N LEU A 138 9.87 5.36 1.73
CA LEU A 138 10.34 4.97 3.06
C LEU A 138 11.47 5.89 3.55
N ALA A 139 12.33 6.35 2.64
CA ALA A 139 13.42 7.28 2.94
C ALA A 139 12.95 8.73 3.12
N GLU A 140 11.82 9.10 2.52
CA GLU A 140 11.20 10.43 2.63
C GLU A 140 10.45 10.59 3.96
N ILE A 141 9.71 9.57 4.38
CA ILE A 141 8.86 9.67 5.57
C ILE A 141 9.64 9.47 6.87
N ARG A 142 10.84 8.86 6.85
CA ARG A 142 11.77 8.71 7.99
C ARG A 142 11.09 8.46 9.34
N ASP A 143 11.00 9.49 10.19
CA ASP A 143 10.45 9.47 11.55
C ASP A 143 8.95 9.15 11.57
N ASP A 144 8.27 9.34 10.44
CA ASP A 144 6.87 9.03 10.24
C ASP A 144 6.61 7.63 9.69
N ALA A 145 7.67 6.84 9.44
CA ALA A 145 7.54 5.46 8.99
C ALA A 145 6.64 4.65 9.93
N VAL A 146 5.61 4.05 9.36
CA VAL A 146 4.63 3.29 10.13
C VAL A 146 5.27 1.97 10.57
N ALA A 147 5.33 1.75 11.89
CA ALA A 147 5.76 0.49 12.47
C ALA A 147 4.78 -0.65 12.15
N TYR A 148 5.32 -1.85 11.89
CA TYR A 148 4.51 -3.05 11.62
C TYR A 148 3.98 -3.72 12.91
N HIS A 149 4.51 -3.35 14.07
CA HIS A 149 4.07 -3.77 15.39
C HIS A 149 3.89 -2.54 16.31
N ASN A 150 3.25 -2.74 17.47
CA ASN A 150 3.14 -1.72 18.51
C ASN A 150 4.34 -1.77 19.47
#